data_AF-A0AAV2ELT3-F1
#
_entry.id   AF-A0AAV2ELT3-F1
#
_cell.length_a   1.000
_cell.length_b   1.000
_cell.length_c   1.000
_cell.angle_alpha   90.00
_cell.angle_beta   90.00
_cell.angle_gamma   90.00
#
_symmetry.space_group_name_H-M   'P 1'
#
loop_
_entity.id
_entity.type
_entity.pdbx_description
1 polymer ?
#
loop_
_entity_poly.entity_id
_entity_poly.type
_entity_poly.pdbx_seq_one_letter_code
_entity_poly.pdbx_strand_id
1 'polypeptide(L)'
;MDAAAVVPVLQVVVKLCLAMSIMLFLEKLYIAAVVASVKIIRLLLIRKPAARIHNDESFQASKGDGDHRGIIDYDLEANHHQYYPMVLVQIPMYNEKQVYELSIGAACGLSWPSDRLIVQVLDDSTDPAIKRLVKTECRRWEGKGVNVKYEARENRIGYKAGNLKQGMKHGYVKQCEYVAIFDADFQPEPNFLRLTVPSLVQDRDIALVQSRWSFVNADECLLTRMQEMSLDYHFNIEQQAGSSAYAFFGFNGTAGVWRISALNEVGGWKDRTTVEDMDLAVRAGLKGWKFLYLGDVRVKNELPGTFKAYRNQQHRWSCGPANLFRKMGPQILTAKRVSVWKKFHLIYSFFLVRKIISHILTFSFYCFIMPATVLISELHVPKWASVYLPTIVTLLHVVGTPTRSIHLVGFWVLFENVMSLHRTKAMLMGLLEVGRVNEWVVTEKLGDAPKIDVANGKTQNLHQAVKPTRKPCLELHWLELGVATYLFICGCYDYAFGKNRYFIFLFMQSIAFFVAGCGYVGTFIPNS
;
A
#
# COMPACT_ATOMS: atom_id res chain seq x y z
N MET A 1 7.97 -42.73 -10.07
CA MET A 1 8.27 -42.26 -8.70
C MET A 1 7.51 -43.17 -7.76
N ASP A 2 8.20 -43.90 -6.88
CA ASP A 2 7.54 -44.84 -5.97
C ASP A 2 6.58 -44.10 -5.04
N ALA A 3 5.30 -44.52 -5.03
CA ALA A 3 4.28 -43.98 -4.15
C ALA A 3 4.70 -44.01 -2.67
N ALA A 4 5.53 -45.00 -2.30
CA ALA A 4 6.12 -45.15 -0.97
C ALA A 4 7.02 -43.98 -0.55
N ALA A 5 7.65 -43.25 -1.49
CA ALA A 5 8.51 -42.11 -1.19
C ALA A 5 7.75 -40.77 -1.18
N VAL A 6 6.67 -40.65 -1.97
CA VAL A 6 5.92 -39.40 -2.15
C VAL A 6 4.98 -39.12 -0.99
N VAL A 7 4.27 -40.14 -0.49
CA VAL A 7 3.28 -39.98 0.58
C VAL A 7 3.88 -39.41 1.87
N PRO A 8 5.02 -39.91 2.39
CA PRO A 8 5.62 -39.35 3.61
C PRO A 8 6.01 -37.87 3.47
N VAL A 9 6.54 -37.49 2.30
CA VAL A 9 6.89 -36.08 2.03
C VAL A 9 5.65 -35.20 2.04
N LEU A 10 4.58 -35.62 1.36
CA LEU A 10 3.32 -34.88 1.35
C LEU A 10 2.69 -34.78 2.75
N GLN A 11 2.79 -35.81 3.58
CA GLN A 11 2.34 -35.76 4.97
C GLN A 11 3.12 -34.72 5.80
N VAL A 12 4.43 -34.57 5.56
CA VAL A 12 5.23 -33.49 6.17
C VAL A 12 4.74 -32.12 5.69
N VAL A 13 4.50 -31.95 4.38
CA VAL A 13 3.99 -30.68 3.83
C VAL A 13 2.60 -30.35 4.39
N VAL A 14 1.71 -31.34 4.57
CA VAL A 14 0.41 -31.16 5.24
C VAL A 14 0.63 -30.64 6.66
N LYS A 15 1.47 -31.29 7.48
CA LYS A 15 1.76 -30.84 8.85
C LYS A 15 2.30 -29.42 8.91
N LEU A 16 3.19 -29.04 7.98
CA LEU A 16 3.71 -27.68 7.86
C LEU A 16 2.59 -26.68 7.50
N CYS A 17 1.69 -27.02 6.57
CA CYS A 17 0.56 -26.16 6.22
C CYS A 17 -0.42 -26.00 7.40
N LEU A 18 -0.66 -27.05 8.18
CA LEU A 18 -1.51 -26.97 9.38
C LEU A 18 -0.91 -26.03 10.42
N ALA A 19 0.40 -26.15 10.69
CA ALA A 19 1.10 -25.24 11.60
C ALA A 19 1.04 -23.78 11.11
N MET A 20 1.34 -23.54 9.84
CA MET A 20 1.25 -22.22 9.21
C MET A 20 -0.18 -21.65 9.25
N SER A 21 -1.21 -22.49 9.11
CA SER A 21 -2.61 -22.07 9.20
C SER A 21 -2.97 -21.57 10.58
N ILE A 22 -2.50 -22.25 11.63
CA ILE A 22 -2.67 -21.79 13.01
C ILE A 22 -1.92 -20.47 13.23
N MET A 23 -0.67 -20.36 12.76
CA MET A 23 0.12 -19.13 12.89
C MET A 23 -0.59 -17.93 12.23
N LEU A 24 -1.07 -18.11 11.00
CA LEU A 24 -1.79 -17.05 10.27
C LEU A 24 -3.11 -16.70 10.97
N PHE A 25 -3.86 -17.70 11.43
CA PHE A 25 -5.10 -17.48 12.16
C PHE A 25 -4.90 -16.67 13.44
N LEU A 26 -3.93 -17.07 14.28
CA LEU A 26 -3.62 -16.37 15.53
C LEU A 26 -3.20 -14.93 15.28
N GLU A 27 -2.41 -14.68 14.25
CA GLU A 27 -2.03 -13.33 13.84
C GLU A 27 -3.26 -12.49 13.44
N LYS A 28 -4.15 -13.03 12.60
CA LYS A 28 -5.36 -12.32 12.15
C LYS A 28 -6.33 -12.06 13.32
N LEU A 29 -6.47 -13.02 14.22
CA LEU A 29 -7.27 -12.87 15.44
C LEU A 29 -6.69 -11.78 16.36
N TYR A 30 -5.37 -11.77 16.56
CA TYR A 30 -4.70 -10.76 17.37
C TYR A 30 -4.90 -9.35 16.78
N ILE A 31 -4.66 -9.18 15.48
CA ILE A 31 -4.85 -7.88 14.81
C ILE A 31 -6.31 -7.42 14.94
N ALA A 32 -7.28 -8.31 14.72
CA ALA A 32 -8.69 -7.99 14.87
C ALA A 32 -9.04 -7.56 16.30
N ALA A 33 -8.51 -8.26 17.31
CA ALA A 33 -8.70 -7.92 18.71
C ALA A 33 -8.12 -6.54 19.07
N VAL A 34 -6.92 -6.20 18.55
CA VAL A 34 -6.31 -4.88 18.73
C VAL A 34 -7.21 -3.79 18.15
N VAL A 35 -7.67 -3.94 16.91
CA VAL A 35 -8.53 -2.94 16.26
C VAL A 35 -9.88 -2.80 16.96
N ALA A 36 -10.50 -3.91 17.37
CA ALA A 36 -11.73 -3.88 18.15
C ALA A 36 -11.54 -3.14 19.47
N SER A 37 -10.44 -3.40 20.17
CA SER A 37 -10.09 -2.73 21.44
C SER A 37 -9.92 -1.22 21.24
N VAL A 38 -9.21 -0.79 20.20
CA VAL A 38 -9.05 0.63 19.86
C VAL A 38 -10.39 1.30 19.58
N LYS A 39 -11.27 0.64 18.80
CA LYS A 39 -12.62 1.16 18.51
C LYS A 39 -13.46 1.28 19.78
N ILE A 40 -13.43 0.27 20.65
CA ILE A 40 -14.16 0.28 21.94
C ILE A 40 -13.64 1.41 22.83
N ILE A 41 -12.32 1.56 22.97
CA ILE A 41 -11.72 2.64 23.77
C ILE A 41 -12.13 4.00 23.21
N ARG A 42 -12.07 4.21 21.88
CA ARG A 42 -12.50 5.47 21.24
C ARG A 42 -13.98 5.76 21.56
N LEU A 43 -14.86 4.76 21.47
CA LEU A 43 -16.28 4.89 21.82
C LEU A 43 -16.49 5.23 23.31
N LEU A 44 -15.75 4.59 24.21
CA LEU A 44 -15.84 4.83 25.65
C LEU A 44 -15.31 6.23 26.04
N LEU A 45 -14.24 6.70 25.40
CA LEU A 45 -13.70 8.04 25.62
C LEU A 45 -14.64 9.13 25.10
N ILE A 46 -15.31 8.92 23.96
CA ILE A 46 -16.33 9.84 23.41
C ILE A 46 -17.59 9.85 24.29
N ARG A 47 -17.92 8.76 24.99
CA ARG A 47 -19.07 8.66 25.89
C ARG A 47 -18.87 9.25 27.29
N LYS A 48 -17.66 9.64 27.68
CA LYS A 48 -17.49 10.44 28.90
C LYS A 48 -18.06 11.84 28.63
N PRO A 49 -18.96 12.39 29.48
CA PRO A 49 -19.45 13.75 29.28
C PRO A 49 -18.26 14.68 29.22
N ALA A 50 -18.19 15.45 28.14
CA ALA A 50 -17.10 16.33 27.79
C ALA A 50 -16.90 17.40 28.88
N ALA A 51 -16.07 17.09 29.86
CA ALA A 51 -15.32 18.07 30.63
C ALA A 51 -13.86 17.89 30.23
N ARG A 52 -13.35 18.84 29.44
CA ARG A 52 -12.02 18.90 28.82
C ARG A 52 -11.81 17.97 27.61
N ILE A 53 -12.28 18.43 26.46
CA ILE A 53 -11.42 18.85 25.34
C ILE A 53 -12.19 20.04 24.77
N HIS A 54 -11.70 21.24 25.08
CA HIS A 54 -12.28 22.47 24.58
C HIS A 54 -12.15 22.45 23.05
N ASN A 55 -13.23 22.83 22.38
CA ASN A 55 -13.16 23.34 21.02
C ASN A 55 -12.12 24.46 21.04
N ASP A 56 -10.92 24.19 20.52
CA ASP A 56 -9.97 25.25 20.21
C ASP A 56 -10.45 25.88 18.89
N GLU A 57 -11.45 26.75 19.04
CA GLU A 57 -11.82 27.80 18.09
C GLU A 57 -10.74 28.90 18.01
N SER A 58 -9.46 28.54 18.17
CA SER A 58 -8.31 29.42 17.93
C SER A 58 -7.77 29.34 16.50
N PHE A 59 -8.44 28.60 15.61
CA PHE A 59 -8.05 28.46 14.19
C PHE A 59 -8.82 29.37 13.21
N GLN A 60 -9.55 30.37 13.72
CA GLN A 60 -10.05 31.48 12.90
C GLN A 60 -9.30 32.76 13.28
N ALA A 61 -8.49 33.24 12.35
CA ALA A 61 -7.96 34.60 12.40
C ALA A 61 -9.14 35.58 12.51
N SER A 62 -9.29 36.21 13.68
CA SER A 62 -10.25 37.27 13.90
C SER A 62 -9.90 38.46 12.99
N LYS A 63 -10.84 38.80 12.10
CA LYS A 63 -10.85 40.01 11.29
C LYS A 63 -11.81 41.02 11.93
N GLY A 64 -11.29 42.23 12.21
CA GLY A 64 -12.05 43.43 12.60
C GLY A 64 -12.30 43.53 14.11
N ASP A 65 -12.17 44.67 14.78
CA ASP A 65 -12.13 46.07 14.33
C ASP A 65 -11.63 46.95 15.50
N GLY A 66 -11.07 48.13 15.20
CA GLY A 66 -10.94 49.23 16.18
C GLY A 66 -9.73 49.25 17.13
N ASP A 67 -8.73 50.02 16.72
CA ASP A 67 -7.94 50.95 17.55
C ASP A 67 -7.27 50.40 18.82
N HIS A 68 -5.98 50.02 18.73
CA HIS A 68 -4.94 50.23 19.76
C HIS A 68 -3.56 49.97 19.11
N ARG A 69 -2.89 51.05 18.67
CA ARG A 69 -1.51 51.03 18.17
C ARG A 69 -0.53 50.83 19.33
N GLY A 70 0.33 49.80 19.27
CA GLY A 70 1.67 49.93 19.88
C GLY A 70 2.42 48.69 20.34
N ILE A 71 1.81 47.55 20.68
CA ILE A 71 2.55 46.47 21.39
C ILE A 71 2.03 45.05 21.05
N ILE A 72 1.90 44.64 19.79
CA ILE A 72 1.59 43.22 19.45
C ILE A 72 2.12 42.79 18.07
N ASP A 73 3.39 43.09 17.72
CA ASP A 73 3.95 42.62 16.44
C ASP A 73 5.07 41.56 16.62
N TYR A 74 5.73 41.51 17.78
CA TYR A 74 6.84 40.58 18.00
C TYR A 74 6.42 39.14 18.40
N ASP A 75 5.22 38.94 18.95
CA ASP A 75 4.77 37.61 19.45
C ASP A 75 3.97 36.78 18.44
N LEU A 76 3.47 37.40 17.36
CA LEU A 76 2.73 36.69 16.30
C LEU A 76 3.68 35.96 15.34
N GLU A 77 4.82 36.57 14.98
CA GLU A 77 5.83 35.91 14.14
C GLU A 77 6.47 34.72 14.85
N ALA A 78 6.80 34.86 16.14
CA ALA A 78 7.42 33.80 16.94
C ALA A 78 6.51 32.55 17.07
N ASN A 79 5.19 32.74 17.19
CA ASN A 79 4.23 31.63 17.24
C ASN A 79 3.91 31.05 15.84
N HIS A 80 3.97 31.85 14.77
CA HIS A 80 3.65 31.38 13.42
C HIS A 80 4.56 30.22 12.97
N HIS A 81 5.86 30.29 13.31
CA HIS A 81 6.82 29.21 13.06
C HIS A 81 6.48 27.91 13.81
N GLN A 82 5.91 28.02 15.02
CA GLN A 82 5.59 26.87 15.86
C GLN A 82 4.34 26.13 15.35
N TYR A 83 3.38 26.87 14.77
CA TYR A 83 2.14 26.29 14.20
C TYR A 83 2.28 25.86 12.74
N TYR A 84 3.13 26.53 11.96
CA TYR A 84 3.37 26.25 10.54
C TYR A 84 4.86 26.04 10.25
N PRO A 85 5.40 24.87 10.62
CA PRO A 85 6.78 24.51 10.29
C PRO A 85 6.98 24.47 8.77
N MET A 86 8.23 24.62 8.34
CA MET A 86 8.59 24.51 6.92
C MET A 86 8.37 23.07 6.42
N VAL A 87 7.53 22.90 5.40
CA VAL A 87 7.20 21.60 4.81
C VAL A 87 7.70 21.53 3.37
N LEU A 88 8.46 20.47 3.07
CA LEU A 88 8.77 20.04 1.71
C LEU A 88 7.70 19.07 1.22
N VAL A 89 7.22 19.22 -0.01
CA VAL A 89 6.33 18.26 -0.67
C VAL A 89 7.09 17.68 -1.87
N GLN A 90 7.41 16.39 -1.85
CA GLN A 90 8.12 15.71 -2.93
C GLN A 90 7.16 14.92 -3.82
N ILE A 91 7.32 15.10 -5.13
CA ILE A 91 6.56 14.39 -6.16
C ILE A 91 7.54 13.73 -7.15
N PRO A 92 7.97 12.48 -6.92
CA PRO A 92 8.73 11.73 -7.92
C PRO A 92 7.87 11.36 -9.13
N MET A 93 8.38 11.66 -10.32
CA MET A 93 7.70 11.39 -11.59
C MET A 93 8.58 10.59 -12.55
N TYR A 94 7.98 9.71 -13.36
CA TYR A 94 8.66 9.01 -14.43
C TYR A 94 7.71 8.69 -15.60
N ASN A 95 7.77 9.49 -16.67
CA ASN A 95 6.94 9.34 -17.87
C ASN A 95 5.42 9.39 -17.60
N GLU A 96 5.00 10.17 -16.60
CA GLU A 96 3.62 10.21 -16.08
C GLU A 96 2.74 11.22 -16.85
N LYS A 97 2.55 10.98 -18.15
CA LYS A 97 1.85 11.93 -19.06
C LYS A 97 0.41 12.22 -18.64
N GLN A 98 -0.29 11.24 -18.09
CA GLN A 98 -1.72 11.30 -17.83
C GLN A 98 -2.02 12.06 -16.53
N VAL A 99 -1.14 11.97 -15.54
CA VAL A 99 -1.42 12.38 -14.15
C VAL A 99 -0.59 13.56 -13.67
N TYR A 100 0.46 13.99 -14.39
CA TYR A 100 1.37 15.06 -13.94
C TYR A 100 0.66 16.36 -13.54
N GLU A 101 -0.29 16.84 -14.37
CA GLU A 101 -1.00 18.10 -14.15
C GLU A 101 -1.83 18.04 -12.86
N LEU A 102 -2.54 16.94 -12.66
CA LEU A 102 -3.39 16.73 -11.50
C LEU A 102 -2.56 16.60 -10.21
N SER A 103 -1.46 15.86 -10.26
CA SER A 103 -0.60 15.66 -9.09
C SER A 103 0.13 16.93 -8.69
N ILE A 104 0.73 17.67 -9.64
CA ILE A 104 1.37 18.96 -9.34
C ILE A 104 0.33 19.95 -8.84
N GLY A 105 -0.85 20.00 -9.48
CA GLY A 105 -1.93 20.88 -9.06
C GLY A 105 -2.43 20.59 -7.65
N ALA A 106 -2.63 19.33 -7.28
CA ALA A 106 -3.07 18.94 -5.95
C ALA A 106 -2.03 19.28 -4.87
N ALA A 107 -0.74 19.05 -5.15
CA ALA A 107 0.33 19.41 -4.23
C ALA A 107 0.50 20.93 -4.07
N CYS A 108 0.40 21.70 -5.17
CA CYS A 108 0.47 23.16 -5.13
C CYS A 108 -0.81 23.79 -4.51
N GLY A 109 -1.93 23.07 -4.51
CA GLY A 109 -3.21 23.47 -3.92
C GLY A 109 -3.35 23.17 -2.43
N LEU A 110 -2.30 22.66 -1.77
CA LEU A 110 -2.32 22.43 -0.33
C LEU A 110 -2.50 23.76 0.43
N SER A 111 -3.46 23.78 1.35
CA SER A 111 -3.74 24.91 2.23
C SER A 111 -2.68 24.99 3.34
N TRP A 112 -1.55 25.61 3.01
CA TRP A 112 -0.42 25.89 3.88
C TRP A 112 0.14 27.29 3.55
N PRO A 113 0.73 28.04 4.48
CA PRO A 113 1.33 29.33 4.15
C PRO A 113 2.38 29.18 3.04
N SER A 114 2.29 30.01 1.99
CA SER A 114 3.11 29.87 0.78
C SER A 114 4.61 30.08 1.02
N ASP A 115 4.97 30.87 2.04
CA ASP A 115 6.34 31.06 2.53
C ASP A 115 6.85 29.84 3.32
N ARG A 116 5.95 28.94 3.74
CA ARG A 116 6.22 27.72 4.53
C ARG A 116 6.12 26.42 3.76
N LEU A 117 5.79 26.49 2.48
CA LEU A 117 5.62 25.34 1.62
C LEU A 117 6.64 25.37 0.49
N ILE A 118 7.28 24.24 0.23
CA ILE A 118 8.12 24.05 -0.96
C ILE A 118 7.64 22.81 -1.68
N VAL A 119 7.22 22.94 -2.94
CA VAL A 119 6.83 21.80 -3.77
C VAL A 119 8.00 21.41 -4.66
N GLN A 120 8.58 20.24 -4.45
CA GLN A 120 9.70 19.70 -5.22
C GLN A 120 9.21 18.59 -6.15
N VAL A 121 9.15 18.90 -7.45
CA VAL A 121 8.85 17.94 -8.50
C VAL A 121 10.15 17.32 -8.98
N LEU A 122 10.27 16.00 -8.80
CA LEU A 122 11.48 15.22 -9.05
C LEU A 122 11.29 14.40 -10.33
N ASP A 123 11.66 14.95 -11.48
CA ASP A 123 11.37 14.37 -12.80
C ASP A 123 12.49 13.46 -13.33
N ASP A 124 12.23 12.17 -13.31
CA ASP A 124 13.11 11.10 -13.79
C ASP A 124 12.76 10.64 -15.22
N SER A 125 11.82 11.31 -15.88
CA SER A 125 11.31 10.92 -17.21
C SER A 125 12.43 10.74 -18.22
N THR A 126 12.20 9.92 -19.24
CA THR A 126 13.12 9.76 -20.38
C THR A 126 12.55 10.34 -21.65
N ASP A 127 11.23 10.51 -21.73
CA ASP A 127 10.56 11.16 -22.86
C ASP A 127 10.72 12.70 -22.80
N PRO A 128 11.39 13.33 -23.79
CA PRO A 128 11.59 14.77 -23.84
C PRO A 128 10.29 15.58 -23.96
N ALA A 129 9.21 15.01 -24.53
CA ALA A 129 7.92 15.66 -24.60
C ALA A 129 7.29 15.73 -23.20
N ILE A 130 7.33 14.64 -22.43
CA ILE A 130 6.78 14.59 -21.07
C ILE A 130 7.56 15.53 -20.15
N LYS A 131 8.91 15.52 -20.21
CA LYS A 131 9.73 16.48 -19.43
C LYS A 131 9.33 17.94 -19.65
N ARG A 132 9.07 18.31 -20.92
CA ARG A 132 8.64 19.67 -21.27
C ARG A 132 7.28 19.99 -20.66
N LEU A 133 6.35 19.05 -20.65
CA LEU A 133 5.02 19.22 -20.04
C LEU A 133 5.14 19.45 -18.53
N VAL A 134 5.85 18.57 -17.82
CA VAL A 134 6.08 18.67 -16.37
C VAL A 134 6.75 20.00 -16.01
N LYS A 135 7.82 20.38 -16.72
CA LYS A 135 8.52 21.65 -16.50
C LYS A 135 7.64 22.87 -16.76
N THR A 136 6.79 22.82 -17.78
CA THR A 136 5.86 23.91 -18.12
C THR A 136 4.81 24.07 -17.02
N GLU A 137 4.29 22.97 -16.50
CA GLU A 137 3.32 22.99 -15.41
C GLU A 137 3.93 23.55 -14.11
N CYS A 138 5.17 23.16 -13.76
CA CYS A 138 5.87 23.78 -12.62
C CYS A 138 6.02 25.29 -12.78
N ARG A 139 6.40 25.78 -13.97
CA ARG A 139 6.51 27.22 -14.27
C ARG A 139 5.17 27.95 -14.16
N ARG A 140 4.07 27.29 -14.54
CA ARG A 140 2.71 27.84 -14.41
C ARG A 140 2.36 28.10 -12.95
N TRP A 141 2.69 27.19 -12.04
CA TRP A 141 2.46 27.35 -10.61
C TRP A 141 3.43 28.34 -9.96
N GLU A 142 4.69 28.38 -10.41
CA GLU A 142 5.65 29.40 -10.01
C GLU A 142 5.14 30.80 -10.37
N GLY A 143 4.58 30.99 -11.57
CA GLY A 143 3.94 32.24 -12.00
C GLY A 143 2.69 32.64 -11.19
N LYS A 144 2.11 31.71 -10.42
CA LYS A 144 1.02 31.97 -9.46
C LYS A 144 1.52 32.29 -8.05
N GLY A 145 2.84 32.37 -7.85
CA GLY A 145 3.46 32.66 -6.55
C GLY A 145 3.65 31.45 -5.64
N VAL A 146 3.46 30.22 -6.15
CA VAL A 146 3.76 28.99 -5.38
C VAL A 146 5.25 28.68 -5.48
N ASN A 147 5.90 28.34 -4.37
CA ASN A 147 7.31 27.97 -4.35
C ASN A 147 7.52 26.53 -4.88
N VAL A 148 7.50 26.39 -6.20
CA VAL A 148 7.71 25.12 -6.90
C VAL A 148 9.16 25.02 -7.39
N LYS A 149 9.78 23.85 -7.20
CA LYS A 149 11.11 23.50 -7.68
C LYS A 149 11.00 22.29 -8.60
N TYR A 150 11.36 22.48 -9.86
CA TYR A 150 11.51 21.39 -10.82
C TYR A 150 12.96 20.93 -10.80
N GLU A 151 13.18 19.68 -10.41
CA GLU A 151 14.51 19.07 -10.36
C GLU A 151 14.53 17.83 -11.24
N ALA A 152 15.57 17.70 -12.06
CA ALA A 152 15.79 16.54 -12.91
C ALA A 152 17.24 16.08 -12.76
N ARG A 153 17.47 14.79 -12.96
CA ARG A 153 18.81 14.18 -12.90
C ARG A 153 19.15 13.45 -14.20
N GLU A 154 20.45 13.28 -14.42
CA GLU A 154 20.97 12.68 -15.65
C GLU A 154 20.90 11.16 -15.66
N ASN A 155 21.12 10.52 -14.51
CA ASN A 155 21.07 9.07 -14.36
C ASN A 155 19.93 8.64 -13.42
N ARG A 156 19.34 7.48 -13.70
CA ARG A 156 18.22 6.93 -12.94
C ARG A 156 18.65 5.85 -11.94
N ILE A 157 19.88 5.96 -11.43
CA ILE A 157 20.41 5.01 -10.46
C ILE A 157 19.53 5.02 -9.21
N GLY A 158 19.11 3.84 -8.78
CA GLY A 158 18.24 3.65 -7.61
C GLY A 158 16.78 4.05 -7.82
N TYR A 159 16.32 4.30 -9.05
CA TYR A 159 14.92 4.62 -9.39
C TYR A 159 14.33 5.69 -8.45
N LYS A 160 13.10 5.50 -7.95
CA LYS A 160 12.42 6.40 -7.01
C LYS A 160 13.26 6.72 -5.76
N ALA A 161 13.89 5.71 -5.15
CA ALA A 161 14.72 5.88 -3.96
C ALA A 161 15.91 6.84 -4.22
N GLY A 162 16.59 6.65 -5.35
CA GLY A 162 17.70 7.52 -5.77
C GLY A 162 17.23 8.94 -6.08
N ASN A 163 16.05 9.08 -6.68
CA ASN A 163 15.46 10.37 -7.03
C ASN A 163 15.12 11.17 -5.75
N LEU A 164 14.40 10.56 -4.81
CA LEU A 164 14.10 11.14 -3.50
C LEU A 164 15.38 11.49 -2.73
N LYS A 165 16.39 10.61 -2.74
CA LYS A 165 17.69 10.85 -2.10
C LYS A 165 18.42 12.07 -2.67
N GLN A 166 18.38 12.25 -3.99
CA GLN A 166 18.99 13.42 -4.64
C GLN A 166 18.21 14.69 -4.34
N GLY A 167 16.87 14.62 -4.36
CA GLY A 167 15.97 15.70 -3.97
C GLY A 167 16.28 16.25 -2.58
N MET A 168 16.60 15.39 -1.61
CA MET A 168 16.95 15.82 -0.25
C MET A 168 18.29 16.57 -0.13
N LYS A 169 19.15 16.61 -1.18
CA LYS A 169 20.46 17.28 -1.14
C LYS A 169 20.40 18.77 -1.47
N HIS A 170 19.29 19.26 -2.02
CA HIS A 170 19.17 20.66 -2.42
C HIS A 170 19.23 21.60 -1.20
N GLY A 171 19.87 22.76 -1.36
CA GLY A 171 20.13 23.69 -0.25
C GLY A 171 18.86 24.14 0.48
N TYR A 172 17.77 24.38 -0.25
CA TYR A 172 16.47 24.77 0.29
C TYR A 172 15.76 23.67 1.09
N VAL A 173 16.24 22.43 1.07
CA VAL A 173 15.70 21.36 1.92
C VAL A 173 16.14 21.54 3.38
N LYS A 174 17.28 22.20 3.62
CA LYS A 174 17.86 22.39 4.97
C LYS A 174 16.98 23.23 5.89
N GLN A 175 16.13 24.09 5.32
CA GLN A 175 15.15 24.88 6.07
C GLN A 175 13.86 24.11 6.38
N CYS A 176 13.65 22.93 5.78
CA CYS A 176 12.44 22.13 5.98
C CYS A 176 12.59 21.22 7.21
N GLU A 177 11.52 21.12 8.01
CA GLU A 177 11.45 20.21 9.17
C GLU A 177 10.78 18.89 8.81
N TYR A 178 9.81 18.95 7.90
CA TYR A 178 8.99 17.82 7.47
C TYR A 178 9.01 17.67 5.95
N VAL A 179 8.85 16.45 5.48
CA VAL A 179 8.69 16.13 4.06
C VAL A 179 7.46 15.25 3.84
N ALA A 180 6.50 15.74 3.07
CA ALA A 180 5.38 14.97 2.54
C ALA A 180 5.76 14.37 1.19
N ILE A 181 5.36 13.12 0.95
CA ILE A 181 5.71 12.39 -0.28
C ILE A 181 4.43 11.94 -0.97
N PHE A 182 4.28 12.29 -2.25
CA PHE A 182 3.16 11.88 -3.09
C PHE A 182 3.67 11.26 -4.38
N ASP A 183 3.12 10.11 -4.76
CA ASP A 183 3.41 9.54 -6.08
C ASP A 183 2.65 10.32 -7.13
N ALA A 184 3.06 10.21 -8.39
CA ALA A 184 2.52 11.04 -9.48
C ALA A 184 1.01 10.84 -9.75
N ASP A 185 0.37 9.78 -9.23
CA ASP A 185 -1.08 9.58 -9.31
C ASP A 185 -1.85 10.04 -8.05
N PHE A 186 -1.15 10.54 -7.02
CA PHE A 186 -1.75 10.93 -5.76
C PHE A 186 -2.22 12.38 -5.76
N GLN A 187 -3.42 12.58 -5.22
CA GLN A 187 -4.09 13.88 -5.11
C GLN A 187 -4.49 14.10 -3.65
N PRO A 188 -3.64 14.78 -2.86
CA PRO A 188 -4.00 15.16 -1.49
C PRO A 188 -5.09 16.23 -1.50
N GLU A 189 -6.00 16.16 -0.53
CA GLU A 189 -6.98 17.22 -0.27
C GLU A 189 -6.27 18.47 0.28
N PRO A 190 -6.80 19.70 0.04
CA PRO A 190 -6.14 20.93 0.45
C PRO A 190 -5.78 20.99 1.94
N ASN A 191 -6.59 20.38 2.81
CA ASN A 191 -6.37 20.35 4.26
C ASN A 191 -5.38 19.27 4.73
N PHE A 192 -4.75 18.49 3.85
CA PHE A 192 -3.90 17.35 4.20
C PHE A 192 -2.81 17.70 5.22
N LEU A 193 -2.04 18.77 5.00
CA LEU A 193 -0.96 19.18 5.92
C LEU A 193 -1.50 19.63 7.27
N ARG A 194 -2.62 20.35 7.29
CA ARG A 194 -3.32 20.76 8.52
C ARG A 194 -3.79 19.58 9.36
N LEU A 195 -4.12 18.45 8.73
CA LEU A 195 -4.55 17.24 9.43
C LEU A 195 -3.40 16.32 9.87
N THR A 196 -2.20 16.47 9.28
CA THR A 196 -1.09 15.51 9.48
C THR A 196 0.09 16.10 10.26
N VAL A 197 0.49 17.35 9.97
CA VAL A 197 1.65 18.00 10.58
C VAL A 197 1.48 18.23 12.10
N PRO A 198 0.31 18.62 12.64
CA PRO A 198 0.18 18.88 14.08
C PRO A 198 0.57 17.70 14.97
N SER A 199 0.27 16.47 14.56
CA SER A 199 0.66 15.27 15.31
C SER A 199 2.18 15.10 15.40
N LEU A 200 2.92 15.50 14.36
CA LEU A 200 4.39 15.50 14.38
C LEU A 200 4.94 16.64 15.24
N VAL A 201 4.31 17.80 15.24
CA VAL A 201 4.75 18.92 16.09
C VAL A 201 4.53 18.58 17.57
N GLN A 202 3.39 17.96 17.90
CA GLN A 202 3.02 17.63 19.27
C GLN A 202 3.88 16.51 19.88
N ASP A 203 4.19 15.45 19.13
CA ASP A 203 5.02 14.33 19.61
C ASP A 203 6.35 14.25 18.84
N ARG A 204 7.43 14.59 19.54
CA ARG A 204 8.79 14.60 19.00
C ARG A 204 9.33 13.20 18.69
N ASP A 205 8.72 12.13 19.21
CA ASP A 205 9.13 10.74 18.93
C ASP A 205 8.49 10.18 17.65
N ILE A 206 7.52 10.90 17.06
CA ILE A 206 6.90 10.48 15.81
C ILE A 206 7.82 10.89 14.64
N ALA A 207 8.21 9.89 13.85
CA ALA A 207 8.96 10.09 12.61
C ALA A 207 8.06 10.14 11.38
N LEU A 208 6.93 9.44 11.39
CA LEU A 208 6.04 9.27 10.24
C LEU A 208 4.59 9.39 10.67
N VAL A 209 3.85 10.23 9.96
CA VAL A 209 2.39 10.20 9.90
C VAL A 209 1.96 9.67 8.54
N GLN A 210 1.21 8.57 8.50
CA GLN A 210 0.70 7.95 7.27
C GLN A 210 -0.81 8.14 7.18
N SER A 211 -1.27 8.60 6.02
CA SER A 211 -2.68 8.69 5.69
C SER A 211 -3.16 7.47 4.90
N ARG A 212 -4.48 7.34 4.74
CA ARG A 212 -5.14 6.26 3.99
C ARG A 212 -5.22 6.57 2.51
N TRP A 213 -5.05 5.54 1.67
CA TRP A 213 -5.31 5.66 0.25
C TRP A 213 -6.80 5.49 -0.05
N SER A 214 -7.29 6.22 -1.05
CA SER A 214 -8.64 6.13 -1.57
C SER A 214 -8.58 6.09 -3.10
N PHE A 215 -9.44 5.29 -3.71
CA PHE A 215 -9.26 4.92 -5.12
C PHE A 215 -10.32 5.58 -5.99
N VAL A 216 -9.89 6.24 -7.06
CA VAL A 216 -10.82 6.92 -7.99
C VAL A 216 -11.47 5.97 -9.00
N ASN A 217 -10.82 4.85 -9.33
CA ASN A 217 -11.25 3.88 -10.34
C ASN A 217 -11.64 2.50 -9.76
N ALA A 218 -12.00 2.43 -8.47
CA ALA A 218 -12.46 1.17 -7.85
C ALA A 218 -13.71 0.55 -8.51
N ASP A 219 -14.44 1.37 -9.29
CA ASP A 219 -15.70 0.98 -9.92
C ASP A 219 -15.56 0.71 -11.42
N GLU A 220 -14.34 0.83 -11.96
CA GLU A 220 -14.03 0.62 -13.38
C GLU A 220 -14.29 -0.82 -13.83
N CYS A 221 -13.83 -1.80 -13.05
CA CYS A 221 -14.07 -3.21 -13.35
C CYS A 221 -13.96 -4.11 -12.11
N LEU A 222 -14.29 -5.40 -12.26
CA LEU A 222 -14.20 -6.36 -11.15
C LEU A 222 -12.77 -6.48 -10.59
N LEU A 223 -11.74 -6.32 -11.42
CA LEU A 223 -10.34 -6.34 -10.98
C LEU A 223 -10.04 -5.17 -10.03
N THR A 224 -10.39 -3.94 -10.39
CA THR A 224 -10.15 -2.78 -9.51
C THR A 224 -11.00 -2.86 -8.24
N ARG A 225 -12.21 -3.41 -8.32
CA ARG A 225 -13.04 -3.67 -7.14
C ARG A 225 -12.42 -4.69 -6.18
N MET A 226 -11.88 -5.80 -6.69
CA MET A 226 -11.18 -6.80 -5.86
C MET A 226 -9.92 -6.23 -5.22
N GLN A 227 -9.19 -5.36 -5.92
CA GLN A 227 -8.02 -4.67 -5.38
C GLN A 227 -8.38 -3.75 -4.21
N GLU A 228 -9.46 -2.96 -4.34
CA GLU A 228 -9.98 -2.13 -3.26
C GLU A 228 -10.27 -3.00 -2.02
N MET A 229 -10.97 -4.13 -2.19
CA MET A 229 -11.29 -5.03 -1.06
C MET A 229 -10.03 -5.48 -0.30
N SER A 230 -8.96 -5.87 -1.02
CA SER A 230 -7.70 -6.32 -0.41
C SER A 230 -6.95 -5.18 0.28
N LEU A 231 -6.92 -3.99 -0.33
CA LEU A 231 -6.21 -2.82 0.22
C LEU A 231 -6.94 -2.20 1.41
N ASP A 232 -8.27 -2.22 1.41
CA ASP A 232 -9.07 -1.69 2.52
C ASP A 232 -8.85 -2.47 3.82
N TYR A 233 -8.68 -3.80 3.74
CA TYR A 233 -8.25 -4.56 4.90
C TYR A 233 -6.88 -4.10 5.40
N HIS A 234 -5.91 -3.93 4.49
CA HIS A 234 -4.56 -3.48 4.87
C HIS A 234 -4.60 -2.13 5.60
N PHE A 235 -5.35 -1.15 5.08
CA PHE A 235 -5.45 0.18 5.67
C PHE A 235 -6.29 0.23 6.94
N ASN A 236 -7.50 -0.32 6.93
CA ASN A 236 -8.42 -0.20 8.06
C ASN A 236 -8.03 -1.09 9.24
N ILE A 237 -7.34 -2.20 8.98
CA ILE A 237 -7.07 -3.23 9.97
C ILE A 237 -5.57 -3.32 10.27
N GLU A 238 -4.73 -3.61 9.28
CA GLU A 238 -3.30 -3.88 9.53
C GLU A 238 -2.50 -2.64 9.95
N GLN A 239 -2.69 -1.49 9.30
CA GLN A 239 -1.98 -0.26 9.66
C GLN A 239 -2.46 0.32 10.98
N GLN A 240 -3.78 0.31 11.21
CA GLN A 240 -4.36 0.75 12.47
C GLN A 240 -3.84 -0.09 13.64
N ALA A 241 -3.80 -1.42 13.50
CA ALA A 241 -3.26 -2.30 14.53
C ALA A 241 -1.76 -2.05 14.76
N GLY A 242 -0.97 -1.92 13.68
CA GLY A 242 0.47 -1.66 13.78
C GLY A 242 0.80 -0.36 14.50
N SER A 243 0.11 0.72 14.13
CA SER A 243 0.25 2.03 14.78
C SER A 243 -0.15 1.95 16.26
N SER A 244 -1.27 1.32 16.58
CA SER A 244 -1.82 1.31 17.95
C SER A 244 -1.06 0.39 18.91
N ALA A 245 -0.64 -0.80 18.45
CA ALA A 245 0.00 -1.81 19.30
C ALA A 245 1.53 -1.70 19.36
N TYR A 246 2.16 -1.20 18.29
CA TYR A 246 3.63 -1.22 18.16
C TYR A 246 4.26 0.13 17.80
N ALA A 247 3.43 1.17 17.59
CA ALA A 247 3.86 2.43 16.99
C ALA A 247 4.71 2.20 15.73
N PHE A 248 4.34 1.19 14.93
CA PHE A 248 5.10 0.76 13.77
C PHE A 248 4.20 0.07 12.73
N PHE A 249 4.42 0.41 11.47
CA PHE A 249 3.89 -0.27 10.29
C PHE A 249 4.84 0.02 9.12
N GLY A 250 4.70 -0.71 8.01
CA GLY A 250 5.47 -0.42 6.80
C GLY A 250 4.98 0.88 6.16
N PHE A 251 5.88 1.81 5.85
CA PHE A 251 5.55 2.99 5.05
C PHE A 251 5.11 2.54 3.66
N ASN A 252 4.04 3.15 3.12
CA ASN A 252 3.48 2.74 1.83
C ASN A 252 4.18 3.39 0.62
N GLY A 253 5.26 4.13 0.87
CA GLY A 253 6.00 4.84 -0.15
C GLY A 253 5.42 6.19 -0.55
N THR A 254 4.24 6.56 -0.06
CA THR A 254 3.51 7.78 -0.42
C THR A 254 2.38 8.09 0.56
N ALA A 255 1.77 9.27 0.42
CA ALA A 255 0.70 9.78 1.26
C ALA A 255 1.07 9.82 2.76
N GLY A 256 2.33 10.12 3.05
CA GLY A 256 2.85 10.24 4.41
C GLY A 256 3.79 11.42 4.57
N VAL A 257 3.85 11.93 5.79
CA VAL A 257 4.69 13.05 6.20
C VAL A 257 5.77 12.53 7.14
N TRP A 258 7.02 12.71 6.75
CA TRP A 258 8.19 12.31 7.50
C TRP A 258 8.83 13.51 8.19
N ARG A 259 9.32 13.29 9.42
CA ARG A 259 10.28 14.18 10.07
C ARG A 259 11.64 14.04 9.40
N ILE A 260 12.19 15.13 8.89
CA ILE A 260 13.47 15.11 8.16
C ILE A 260 14.63 14.71 9.07
N SER A 261 14.64 15.12 10.34
CA SER A 261 15.68 14.69 11.28
C SER A 261 15.70 13.18 11.50
N ALA A 262 14.53 12.53 11.55
CA ALA A 262 14.42 11.08 11.63
C ALA A 262 14.95 10.41 10.35
N LEU A 263 14.63 10.94 9.16
CA LEU A 263 15.18 10.47 7.88
C LEU A 263 16.71 10.55 7.87
N ASN A 264 17.27 11.67 8.33
CA ASN A 264 18.72 11.89 8.36
C ASN A 264 19.40 10.92 9.34
N GLU A 265 18.83 10.70 10.53
CA GLU A 265 19.39 9.79 11.54
C GLU A 265 19.49 8.34 11.04
N VAL A 266 18.52 7.91 10.23
CA VAL A 266 18.47 6.53 9.71
C VAL A 266 19.25 6.35 8.41
N GLY A 267 19.87 7.41 7.90
CA GLY A 267 20.68 7.42 6.68
C GLY A 267 19.89 7.60 5.38
N GLY A 268 18.66 8.12 5.46
CA GLY A 268 17.82 8.47 4.31
C GLY A 268 17.34 7.27 3.49
N TRP A 269 17.08 7.51 2.20
CA TRP A 269 16.64 6.51 1.22
C TRP A 269 17.78 5.56 0.81
N LYS A 270 17.47 4.26 0.73
CA LYS A 270 18.38 3.21 0.25
C LYS A 270 17.69 2.43 -0.87
N ASP A 271 18.44 2.17 -1.93
CA ASP A 271 18.00 1.53 -3.18
C ASP A 271 18.37 0.03 -3.26
N ARG A 272 18.75 -0.57 -2.12
CA ARG A 272 19.18 -1.98 -2.05
C ARG A 272 18.08 -3.02 -2.31
N THR A 273 16.81 -2.60 -2.37
CA THR A 273 15.62 -3.42 -2.60
C THR A 273 14.56 -2.60 -3.34
N THR A 274 13.60 -3.24 -4.00
CA THR A 274 12.46 -2.61 -4.70
C THR A 274 11.38 -2.02 -3.77
N VAL A 275 11.62 -2.06 -2.46
CA VAL A 275 10.76 -1.56 -1.37
C VAL A 275 11.56 -0.62 -0.46
N GLU A 276 12.09 0.46 -1.04
CA GLU A 276 12.88 1.48 -0.33
C GLU A 276 12.12 2.11 0.85
N ASP A 277 10.80 2.16 0.73
CA ASP A 277 9.85 2.68 1.68
C ASP A 277 9.77 1.84 2.95
N MET A 278 9.60 0.53 2.78
CA MET A 278 9.60 -0.44 3.88
C MET A 278 10.98 -0.54 4.52
N ASP A 279 12.05 -0.47 3.73
CA ASP A 279 13.42 -0.44 4.24
C ASP A 279 13.65 0.75 5.18
N LEU A 280 13.22 1.94 4.76
CA LEU A 280 13.27 3.15 5.56
C LEU A 280 12.44 3.03 6.84
N ALA A 281 11.22 2.53 6.73
CA ALA A 281 10.33 2.28 7.86
C ALA A 281 10.99 1.36 8.90
N VAL A 282 11.51 0.21 8.48
CA VAL A 282 12.17 -0.73 9.40
C VAL A 282 13.37 -0.08 10.07
N ARG A 283 14.24 0.63 9.33
CA ARG A 283 15.41 1.30 9.92
C ARG A 283 15.02 2.36 10.95
N ALA A 284 14.01 3.18 10.67
CA ALA A 284 13.49 4.16 11.62
C ALA A 284 12.88 3.49 12.86
N GLY A 285 12.09 2.44 12.66
CA GLY A 285 11.52 1.64 13.75
C GLY A 285 12.59 1.02 14.66
N LEU A 286 13.70 0.54 14.10
CA LEU A 286 14.85 -0.01 14.83
C LEU A 286 15.68 1.05 15.58
N LYS A 287 15.54 2.33 15.22
CA LYS A 287 16.15 3.46 15.94
C LYS A 287 15.28 3.97 17.10
N GLY A 288 14.05 3.45 17.25
CA GLY A 288 13.14 3.81 18.33
C GLY A 288 12.01 4.76 17.91
N TRP A 289 12.03 5.25 16.66
CA TRP A 289 11.00 6.15 16.14
C TRP A 289 9.61 5.48 16.11
N LYS A 290 8.59 6.31 16.35
CA LYS A 290 7.17 5.94 16.36
C LYS A 290 6.49 6.37 15.07
N PHE A 291 5.54 5.57 14.59
CA PHE A 291 4.69 5.90 13.45
C PHE A 291 3.22 5.99 13.85
N LEU A 292 2.55 7.02 13.33
CA LEU A 292 1.14 7.29 13.54
C LEU A 292 0.37 7.08 12.24
N TYR A 293 -0.70 6.31 12.31
CA TYR A 293 -1.62 6.10 11.19
C TYR A 293 -2.91 6.91 11.40
N LEU A 294 -3.23 7.78 10.44
CA LEU A 294 -4.45 8.59 10.42
C LEU A 294 -5.40 8.04 9.35
N GLY A 295 -6.16 7.00 9.70
CA GLY A 295 -7.07 6.32 8.77
C GLY A 295 -8.25 7.16 8.26
N ASP A 296 -8.57 8.24 8.98
CA ASP A 296 -9.64 9.20 8.61
C ASP A 296 -9.18 10.22 7.54
N VAL A 297 -7.86 10.42 7.38
CA VAL A 297 -7.28 11.28 6.34
C VAL A 297 -7.07 10.47 5.08
N ARG A 298 -7.75 10.83 3.99
CA ARG A 298 -7.73 10.09 2.72
C ARG A 298 -7.00 10.87 1.63
N VAL A 299 -6.22 10.17 0.82
CA VAL A 299 -5.55 10.71 -0.37
C VAL A 299 -5.97 9.89 -1.57
N LYS A 300 -6.42 10.56 -2.63
CA LYS A 300 -6.95 9.91 -3.84
C LYS A 300 -5.81 9.39 -4.71
N ASN A 301 -5.95 8.20 -5.29
CA ASN A 301 -5.00 7.62 -6.24
C ASN A 301 -5.69 6.61 -7.19
N GLU A 302 -4.92 6.06 -8.14
CA GLU A 302 -5.40 5.08 -9.12
C GLU A 302 -4.92 3.65 -8.83
N LEU A 303 -5.85 2.71 -8.96
CA LEU A 303 -5.59 1.28 -9.00
C LEU A 303 -5.13 0.84 -10.40
N PRO A 304 -4.25 -0.16 -10.51
CA PRO A 304 -3.95 -0.82 -11.78
C PRO A 304 -5.21 -1.34 -12.49
N GLY A 305 -5.58 -0.73 -13.62
CA GLY A 305 -6.76 -1.14 -14.42
C GLY A 305 -6.58 -2.46 -15.17
N THR A 306 -5.34 -2.84 -15.50
CA THR A 306 -5.04 -4.08 -16.26
C THR A 306 -4.42 -5.16 -15.38
N PHE A 307 -4.72 -6.44 -15.71
CA PHE A 307 -4.15 -7.57 -14.96
C PHE A 307 -2.63 -7.63 -15.04
N LYS A 308 -2.04 -7.26 -16.18
CA LYS A 308 -0.58 -7.18 -16.35
C LYS A 308 0.06 -6.15 -15.42
N ALA A 309 -0.50 -4.95 -15.34
CA ALA A 309 -0.02 -3.91 -14.42
C ALA A 309 -0.15 -4.36 -12.96
N TYR A 310 -1.28 -4.98 -12.60
CA TYR A 310 -1.49 -5.53 -11.27
C TYR A 310 -0.48 -6.63 -10.91
N ARG A 311 -0.20 -7.58 -11.81
CA ARG A 311 0.81 -8.64 -11.58
C ARG A 311 2.19 -8.07 -11.33
N ASN A 312 2.61 -7.05 -12.09
CA ASN A 312 3.90 -6.39 -11.89
C ASN A 312 3.98 -5.70 -10.54
N GLN A 313 2.91 -5.02 -10.13
CA GLN A 313 2.83 -4.40 -8.80
C GLN A 313 2.92 -5.45 -7.68
N GLN A 314 2.12 -6.52 -7.77
CA GLN A 314 2.09 -7.59 -6.78
C GLN A 314 3.42 -8.36 -6.71
N HIS A 315 4.11 -8.51 -7.84
CA HIS A 315 5.45 -9.06 -7.87
C HIS A 315 6.41 -8.22 -7.02
N ARG A 316 6.47 -6.90 -7.23
CA ARG A 316 7.32 -6.00 -6.42
C ARG A 316 6.95 -6.05 -4.94
N TRP A 317 5.66 -6.01 -4.63
CA TRP A 317 5.15 -6.01 -3.24
C TRP A 317 5.31 -7.33 -2.49
N SER A 318 5.58 -8.44 -3.19
CA SER A 318 5.84 -9.74 -2.57
C SER A 318 7.33 -10.09 -2.57
N CYS A 319 8.03 -9.82 -3.67
CA CYS A 319 9.47 -10.06 -3.83
C CYS A 319 10.30 -9.11 -2.95
N GLY A 320 9.97 -7.82 -2.96
CA GLY A 320 10.70 -6.78 -2.22
C GLY A 320 10.78 -7.05 -0.72
N PRO A 321 9.66 -7.25 -0.01
CA PRO A 321 9.69 -7.51 1.44
C PRO A 321 10.42 -8.79 1.83
N ALA A 322 10.35 -9.82 0.99
CA ALA A 322 11.05 -11.08 1.20
C ALA A 322 12.58 -10.91 1.10
N ASN A 323 13.04 -10.21 0.06
CA ASN A 323 14.45 -9.83 -0.09
C ASN A 323 14.92 -8.91 1.06
N LEU A 324 14.07 -7.95 1.45
CA LEU A 324 14.35 -7.05 2.57
C LEU A 324 14.52 -7.83 3.87
N PHE A 325 13.66 -8.81 4.16
CA PHE A 325 13.77 -9.64 5.35
C PHE A 325 15.11 -10.36 5.43
N ARG A 326 15.54 -10.97 4.33
CA ARG A 326 16.86 -11.62 4.22
C ARG A 326 18.00 -10.65 4.54
N LYS A 327 17.94 -9.42 4.03
CA LYS A 327 18.98 -8.39 4.24
C LYS A 327 18.93 -7.75 5.63
N MET A 328 17.75 -7.61 6.22
CA MET A 328 17.54 -6.89 7.49
C MET A 328 17.44 -7.79 8.72
N GLY A 329 17.20 -9.10 8.57
CA GLY A 329 17.08 -10.05 9.68
C GLY A 329 18.18 -9.92 10.74
N PRO A 330 19.48 -9.96 10.36
CA PRO A 330 20.58 -9.78 11.31
C PRO A 330 20.56 -8.41 12.01
N GLN A 331 20.18 -7.34 11.30
CA GLN A 331 20.11 -5.99 11.87
C GLN A 331 18.96 -5.86 12.88
N ILE A 332 17.83 -6.54 12.64
CA ILE A 332 16.69 -6.56 13.57
C ILE A 332 17.09 -7.27 14.87
N LEU A 333 17.77 -8.42 14.77
CA LEU A 333 18.22 -9.18 15.95
C LEU A 333 19.22 -8.38 16.80
N THR A 334 20.17 -7.70 16.17
CA THR A 334 21.26 -6.98 16.84
C THR A 334 20.89 -5.56 17.30
N ALA A 335 19.71 -5.04 16.94
CA ALA A 335 19.29 -3.69 17.31
C ALA A 335 19.21 -3.49 18.83
N LYS A 336 19.88 -2.47 19.37
CA LYS A 336 19.93 -2.22 20.83
C LYS A 336 18.88 -1.24 21.34
N ARG A 337 18.31 -0.41 20.45
CA ARG A 337 17.37 0.66 20.82
C ARG A 337 15.91 0.25 20.84
N VAL A 338 15.61 -1.03 20.60
CA VAL A 338 14.23 -1.55 20.57
C VAL A 338 14.09 -2.73 21.52
N SER A 339 12.90 -2.84 22.11
CA SER A 339 12.57 -3.95 23.01
C SER A 339 12.62 -5.29 22.28
N VAL A 340 12.86 -6.36 23.04
CA VAL A 340 12.78 -7.75 22.53
C VAL A 340 11.42 -8.00 21.87
N TRP A 341 10.36 -7.40 22.41
CA TRP A 341 9.02 -7.57 21.89
C TRP A 341 8.81 -6.91 20.52
N LYS A 342 9.38 -5.72 20.30
CA LYS A 342 9.36 -5.08 18.97
C LYS A 342 10.18 -5.90 17.95
N LYS A 343 11.30 -6.50 18.35
CA LYS A 343 12.08 -7.41 17.49
C LYS A 343 11.28 -8.65 17.11
N PHE A 344 10.62 -9.28 18.09
CA PHE A 344 9.76 -10.43 17.84
C PHE A 344 8.63 -10.05 16.87
N HIS A 345 7.94 -8.94 17.12
CA HIS A 345 6.91 -8.46 16.21
C HIS A 345 7.43 -8.28 14.77
N LEU A 346 8.59 -7.63 14.59
CA LEU A 346 9.18 -7.44 13.26
C LEU A 346 9.51 -8.77 12.56
N ILE A 347 10.15 -9.70 13.26
CA ILE A 347 10.59 -10.97 12.67
C ILE A 347 9.40 -11.90 12.43
N TYR A 348 8.63 -12.18 13.49
CA TYR A 348 7.56 -13.16 13.48
C TYR A 348 6.32 -12.64 12.76
N SER A 349 5.74 -11.54 13.24
CA SER A 349 4.45 -11.05 12.74
C SER A 349 4.62 -10.31 11.40
N PHE A 350 5.46 -9.26 11.37
CA PHE A 350 5.57 -8.36 10.22
C PHE A 350 6.20 -9.03 8.99
N PHE A 351 7.33 -9.74 9.14
CA PHE A 351 8.00 -10.40 8.01
C PHE A 351 7.56 -11.85 7.80
N LEU A 352 7.75 -12.74 8.78
CA LEU A 352 7.53 -14.17 8.60
C LEU A 352 6.06 -14.49 8.32
N VAL A 353 5.13 -14.11 9.20
CA VAL A 353 3.71 -14.47 9.04
C VAL A 353 3.08 -13.71 7.87
N ARG A 354 3.18 -12.37 7.85
CA ARG A 354 2.47 -11.55 6.87
C ARG A 354 3.08 -11.56 5.46
N LYS A 355 4.41 -11.63 5.31
CA LYS A 355 5.08 -11.51 4.00
C LYS A 355 5.58 -12.84 3.43
N ILE A 356 5.75 -13.88 4.25
CA ILE A 356 6.22 -15.19 3.79
C ILE A 356 5.13 -16.24 3.91
N ILE A 357 4.66 -16.53 5.13
CA ILE A 357 3.69 -17.60 5.40
C ILE A 357 2.37 -17.32 4.69
N SER A 358 1.83 -16.10 4.77
CA SER A 358 0.56 -15.76 4.11
C SER A 358 0.59 -16.02 2.60
N HIS A 359 1.74 -15.85 1.94
CA HIS A 359 1.88 -16.07 0.51
C HIS A 359 2.06 -17.55 0.19
N ILE A 360 2.96 -18.27 0.88
CA ILE A 360 3.20 -19.69 0.61
C ILE A 360 2.01 -20.56 1.02
N LEU A 361 1.40 -20.29 2.18
CA LEU A 361 0.30 -21.10 2.70
C LEU A 361 -0.90 -21.08 1.76
N THR A 362 -1.33 -19.90 1.30
CA THR A 362 -2.52 -19.79 0.45
C THR A 362 -2.36 -20.62 -0.83
N PHE A 363 -1.23 -20.48 -1.52
CA PHE A 363 -0.97 -21.25 -2.73
C PHE A 363 -0.80 -22.75 -2.45
N SER A 364 0.12 -23.10 -1.54
CA SER A 364 0.44 -24.50 -1.25
C SER A 364 -0.76 -25.25 -0.66
N PHE A 365 -1.56 -24.62 0.18
CA PHE A 365 -2.70 -25.27 0.82
C PHE A 365 -3.87 -25.47 -0.16
N TYR A 366 -4.33 -24.40 -0.82
CA TYR A 366 -5.54 -24.47 -1.65
C TYR A 366 -5.31 -24.96 -3.06
N CYS A 367 -4.13 -24.68 -3.66
CA CYS A 367 -3.85 -25.04 -5.04
C CYS A 367 -3.05 -26.36 -5.17
N PHE A 368 -2.52 -26.91 -4.07
CA PHE A 368 -1.72 -28.14 -4.10
C PHE A 368 -2.18 -29.18 -3.07
N ILE A 369 -2.19 -28.87 -1.77
CA ILE A 369 -2.54 -29.85 -0.73
C ILE A 369 -4.01 -30.28 -0.82
N MET A 370 -4.96 -29.36 -0.91
CA MET A 370 -6.38 -29.70 -1.03
C MET A 370 -6.66 -30.62 -2.23
N PRO A 371 -6.20 -30.31 -3.46
CA PRO A 371 -6.28 -31.24 -4.59
C PRO A 371 -5.53 -32.57 -4.36
N ALA A 372 -4.37 -32.56 -3.70
CA ALA A 372 -3.63 -33.78 -3.40
C ALA A 372 -4.38 -34.72 -2.44
N THR A 373 -5.16 -34.20 -1.49
CA THR A 373 -6.01 -35.04 -0.61
C THR A 373 -7.13 -35.77 -1.35
N VAL A 374 -7.51 -35.28 -2.52
CA VAL A 374 -8.48 -35.95 -3.39
C VAL A 374 -7.83 -37.12 -4.11
N LEU A 375 -6.60 -36.94 -4.60
CA LEU A 375 -5.87 -37.94 -5.38
C LEU A 375 -5.24 -39.03 -4.51
N ILE A 376 -4.89 -38.71 -3.27
CA ILE A 376 -4.14 -39.59 -2.35
C ILE A 376 -4.93 -39.72 -1.05
N SER A 377 -5.57 -40.88 -0.87
CA SER A 377 -6.45 -41.17 0.25
C SER A 377 -5.77 -41.15 1.63
N GLU A 378 -4.45 -41.34 1.65
CA GLU A 378 -3.59 -41.35 2.83
C GLU A 378 -3.32 -39.94 3.38
N LEU A 379 -3.64 -38.89 2.63
CA LEU A 379 -3.50 -37.51 3.07
C LEU A 379 -4.80 -37.03 3.71
N HIS A 380 -4.76 -36.88 5.03
CA HIS A 380 -5.88 -36.33 5.79
C HIS A 380 -5.63 -34.88 6.19
N VAL A 381 -6.51 -33.98 5.76
CA VAL A 381 -6.58 -32.59 6.24
C VAL A 381 -7.84 -32.44 7.11
N PRO A 382 -7.71 -32.03 8.37
CA PRO A 382 -8.86 -31.90 9.27
C PRO A 382 -9.75 -30.70 8.89
N LYS A 383 -11.06 -30.83 9.11
CA LYS A 383 -12.07 -29.81 8.77
C LYS A 383 -11.83 -28.44 9.40
N TRP A 384 -11.22 -28.40 10.59
CA TRP A 384 -10.88 -27.13 11.22
C TRP A 384 -9.90 -26.31 10.38
N ALA A 385 -8.97 -26.97 9.68
CA ALA A 385 -7.98 -26.32 8.84
C ALA A 385 -8.50 -25.99 7.44
N SER A 386 -9.30 -26.89 6.84
CA SER A 386 -9.81 -26.70 5.48
C SER A 386 -11.06 -25.82 5.38
N VAL A 387 -11.87 -25.72 6.45
CA VAL A 387 -13.15 -25.02 6.43
C VAL A 387 -13.22 -23.93 7.50
N TYR A 388 -13.03 -24.27 8.78
CA TYR A 388 -13.33 -23.33 9.87
C TYR A 388 -12.34 -22.16 9.94
N LEU A 389 -11.03 -22.42 9.99
CA LEU A 389 -10.02 -21.35 10.02
C LEU A 389 -10.11 -20.43 8.80
N PRO A 390 -10.17 -20.95 7.56
CA PRO A 390 -10.30 -20.10 6.38
C PRO A 390 -11.56 -19.24 6.40
N THR A 391 -12.69 -19.82 6.81
CA THR A 391 -13.96 -19.08 6.90
C THR A 391 -13.84 -17.94 7.90
N ILE A 392 -13.29 -18.19 9.10
CA ILE A 392 -13.12 -17.14 10.11
C ILE A 392 -12.14 -16.08 9.62
N VAL A 393 -11.01 -16.47 9.03
CA VAL A 393 -10.03 -15.52 8.46
C VAL A 393 -10.67 -14.68 7.36
N THR A 394 -11.47 -15.26 6.48
CA THR A 394 -12.22 -14.51 5.45
C THR A 394 -13.21 -13.55 6.10
N LEU A 395 -14.00 -13.97 7.09
CA LEU A 395 -14.94 -13.10 7.80
C LEU A 395 -14.22 -11.93 8.48
N LEU A 396 -13.05 -12.18 9.10
CA LEU A 396 -12.22 -11.12 9.69
C LEU A 396 -11.72 -10.13 8.62
N HIS A 397 -11.41 -10.58 7.40
CA HIS A 397 -11.07 -9.70 6.30
C HIS A 397 -12.27 -8.84 5.86
N VAL A 398 -13.46 -9.45 5.76
CA VAL A 398 -14.70 -8.79 5.32
C VAL A 398 -15.11 -7.63 6.23
N VAL A 399 -14.79 -7.70 7.53
CA VAL A 399 -15.03 -6.58 8.47
C VAL A 399 -14.31 -5.29 8.04
N GLY A 400 -13.17 -5.40 7.34
CA GLY A 400 -12.42 -4.27 6.80
C GLY A 400 -12.89 -3.83 5.40
N THR A 401 -13.75 -4.62 4.74
CA THR A 401 -14.20 -4.40 3.36
C THR A 401 -15.37 -3.41 3.30
N PRO A 402 -15.46 -2.56 2.26
CA PRO A 402 -16.64 -1.74 2.02
C PRO A 402 -17.92 -2.57 1.97
N THR A 403 -18.97 -2.11 2.66
CA THR A 403 -20.27 -2.81 2.71
C THR A 403 -20.86 -3.08 1.32
N ARG A 404 -20.61 -2.16 0.38
CA ARG A 404 -21.00 -2.26 -1.04
C ARG A 404 -20.43 -3.49 -1.76
N SER A 405 -19.31 -4.05 -1.30
CA SER A 405 -18.56 -5.12 -1.98
C SER A 405 -18.67 -6.48 -1.28
N ILE A 406 -19.50 -6.61 -0.23
CA ILE A 406 -19.66 -7.86 0.55
C ILE A 406 -20.16 -9.01 -0.34
N HIS A 407 -21.02 -8.73 -1.31
CA HIS A 407 -21.55 -9.74 -2.24
C HIS A 407 -20.46 -10.35 -3.15
N LEU A 408 -19.28 -9.72 -3.25
CA LEU A 408 -18.16 -10.17 -4.08
C LEU A 408 -17.16 -11.06 -3.33
N VAL A 409 -17.37 -11.35 -2.04
CA VAL A 409 -16.40 -12.08 -1.20
C VAL A 409 -16.05 -13.45 -1.78
N GLY A 410 -17.02 -14.19 -2.32
CA GLY A 410 -16.75 -15.48 -2.97
C GLY A 410 -15.79 -15.35 -4.16
N PHE A 411 -16.03 -14.38 -5.03
CA PHE A 411 -15.14 -14.09 -6.17
C PHE A 411 -13.76 -13.60 -5.72
N TRP A 412 -13.72 -12.76 -4.68
CA TRP A 412 -12.50 -12.25 -4.10
C TRP A 412 -11.61 -13.39 -3.56
N VAL A 413 -12.18 -14.38 -2.84
CA VAL A 413 -11.43 -15.54 -2.36
C VAL A 413 -10.81 -16.34 -3.51
N LEU A 414 -11.59 -16.60 -4.57
CA LEU A 414 -11.08 -17.31 -5.76
C LEU A 414 -9.96 -16.53 -6.46
N PHE A 415 -10.13 -15.21 -6.57
CA PHE A 415 -9.14 -14.32 -7.16
C PHE A 415 -7.86 -14.24 -6.34
N GLU A 416 -7.97 -14.14 -5.01
CA GLU A 416 -6.83 -14.15 -4.10
C GLU A 416 -6.05 -15.47 -4.17
N ASN A 417 -6.73 -16.60 -4.40
CA ASN A 417 -6.07 -17.88 -4.68
C ASN A 417 -5.33 -17.86 -6.02
N VAL A 418 -5.86 -17.25 -7.08
CA VAL A 418 -5.11 -17.04 -8.34
C VAL A 418 -3.88 -16.17 -8.09
N MET A 419 -4.05 -15.06 -7.38
CA MET A 419 -2.96 -14.14 -7.06
C MET A 419 -1.91 -14.78 -6.14
N SER A 420 -2.29 -15.74 -5.31
CA SER A 420 -1.36 -16.47 -4.45
C SER A 420 -0.22 -17.10 -5.25
N LEU A 421 -0.49 -17.67 -6.45
CA LEU A 421 0.54 -18.20 -7.34
C LEU A 421 1.61 -17.15 -7.66
N HIS A 422 1.20 -15.94 -8.03
CA HIS A 422 2.11 -14.84 -8.36
C HIS A 422 2.88 -14.35 -7.14
N ARG A 423 2.19 -14.20 -5.99
CA ARG A 423 2.83 -13.73 -4.76
C ARG A 423 3.81 -14.75 -4.20
N THR A 424 3.49 -16.05 -4.20
CA THR A 424 4.41 -17.12 -3.79
C THR A 424 5.64 -17.16 -4.68
N LYS A 425 5.47 -17.14 -6.01
CA LYS A 425 6.59 -17.10 -6.95
C LYS A 425 7.51 -15.90 -6.71
N ALA A 426 6.92 -14.71 -6.58
CA ALA A 426 7.65 -13.48 -6.33
C ALA A 426 8.38 -13.49 -4.98
N MET A 427 7.71 -13.95 -3.92
CA MET A 427 8.28 -14.07 -2.58
C MET A 427 9.48 -15.03 -2.56
N LEU A 428 9.37 -16.20 -3.20
CA LEU A 428 10.48 -17.16 -3.31
C LEU A 428 11.68 -16.58 -4.07
N MET A 429 11.43 -15.87 -5.18
CA MET A 429 12.49 -15.14 -5.90
C MET A 429 13.19 -14.13 -5.00
N GLY A 430 12.44 -13.38 -4.18
CA GLY A 430 12.99 -12.43 -3.22
C GLY A 430 13.85 -13.08 -2.15
N LEU A 431 13.41 -14.21 -1.56
CA LEU A 431 14.19 -14.94 -0.55
C LEU A 431 15.47 -15.58 -1.09
N LEU A 432 15.41 -16.08 -2.32
CA LEU A 432 16.53 -16.78 -2.96
C LEU A 432 17.47 -15.83 -3.72
N GLU A 433 17.10 -14.56 -3.88
CA GLU A 433 17.81 -13.57 -4.71
C GLU A 433 17.98 -14.02 -6.18
N VAL A 434 16.98 -14.71 -6.74
CA VAL A 434 17.03 -15.25 -8.12
C VAL A 434 16.11 -14.47 -9.06
N GLY A 435 16.59 -14.17 -10.27
CA GLY A 435 15.80 -13.56 -11.34
C GLY A 435 15.65 -12.05 -11.19
N ARG A 436 14.45 -11.53 -11.49
CA ARG A 436 14.13 -10.08 -11.58
C ARG A 436 13.96 -9.39 -10.22
N VAL A 437 14.76 -9.75 -9.22
CA VAL A 437 14.57 -9.33 -7.81
C VAL A 437 14.72 -7.82 -7.60
N ASN A 438 15.61 -7.19 -8.36
CA ASN A 438 15.85 -5.75 -8.30
C ASN A 438 15.23 -5.00 -9.49
N GLU A 439 14.45 -5.68 -10.34
CA GLU A 439 13.89 -5.04 -11.52
C GLU A 439 12.64 -4.23 -11.16
N TRP A 440 12.70 -2.94 -11.46
CA TRP A 440 11.59 -2.03 -11.26
C TRP A 440 10.86 -1.81 -12.58
N VAL A 441 9.69 -2.42 -12.70
CA VAL A 441 8.77 -2.20 -13.84
C VAL A 441 7.71 -1.20 -13.41
N VAL A 442 7.55 -0.14 -14.19
CA VAL A 442 6.52 0.88 -13.97
C VAL A 442 5.15 0.25 -13.99
N THR A 443 4.30 0.68 -13.06
CA THR A 443 2.87 0.35 -13.10
C THR A 443 2.17 1.47 -13.87
N GLU A 444 1.76 1.17 -15.11
CA GLU A 444 1.11 2.14 -16.00
C GLU A 444 -0.15 2.73 -15.37
N LYS A 445 -0.35 4.04 -15.58
CA LYS A 445 -1.45 4.85 -15.06
C LYS A 445 -2.32 5.35 -16.20
N LEU A 446 -3.64 5.36 -16.00
CA LEU A 446 -4.60 5.65 -17.06
C LEU A 446 -5.13 7.09 -17.01
N GLY A 447 -5.10 7.74 -15.84
CA GLY A 447 -5.54 9.14 -15.70
C GLY A 447 -7.05 9.30 -15.52
N ASP A 448 -7.68 8.44 -14.74
CA ASP A 448 -9.14 8.39 -14.54
C ASP A 448 -9.67 9.35 -13.46
N ALA A 449 -8.81 10.19 -12.87
CA ALA A 449 -9.26 11.17 -11.89
C ALA A 449 -9.99 12.37 -12.52
N PRO A 450 -11.12 12.82 -11.94
CA PRO A 450 -11.87 13.97 -12.46
C PRO A 450 -11.01 15.25 -12.37
N LYS A 451 -10.83 15.93 -13.50
CA LYS A 451 -10.13 17.22 -13.54
C LYS A 451 -10.99 18.32 -12.91
N ILE A 452 -10.45 19.05 -11.95
CA ILE A 452 -11.06 20.27 -11.42
C ILE A 452 -10.49 21.45 -12.21
N ASP A 453 -11.32 22.09 -13.02
CA ASP A 453 -10.96 23.32 -13.72
C ASP A 453 -11.15 24.52 -12.77
N VAL A 454 -10.05 25.01 -12.22
CA VAL A 454 -10.01 26.07 -11.19
C VAL A 454 -10.53 27.41 -11.72
N ALA A 455 -10.61 27.61 -13.04
CA ALA A 455 -11.05 28.87 -13.63
C ALA A 455 -12.58 29.10 -13.60
N ASN A 456 -13.40 28.05 -13.45
CA ASN A 456 -14.86 28.16 -13.62
C ASN A 456 -15.71 27.46 -12.54
N GLY A 457 -15.10 26.89 -11.49
CA GLY A 457 -15.84 26.27 -10.38
C GLY A 457 -16.75 25.10 -10.77
N LYS A 458 -16.61 24.56 -11.99
CA LYS A 458 -17.39 23.43 -12.50
C LYS A 458 -16.51 22.18 -12.55
N THR A 459 -16.94 21.13 -11.85
CA THR A 459 -16.36 19.78 -11.98
C THR A 459 -16.79 19.23 -13.34
N GLN A 460 -15.89 19.15 -14.31
CA GLN A 460 -16.15 18.44 -15.56
C GLN A 460 -15.54 17.04 -15.47
N ASN A 461 -16.40 16.02 -15.44
CA ASN A 461 -16.00 14.64 -15.70
C ASN A 461 -15.69 14.49 -17.20
N LEU A 462 -14.56 15.02 -17.65
CA LEU A 462 -14.01 14.60 -18.94
C LEU A 462 -13.33 13.25 -18.69
N HIS A 463 -14.09 12.17 -18.78
CA HIS A 463 -13.51 10.86 -19.12
C HIS A 463 -12.78 11.07 -20.45
N GLN A 464 -11.45 11.19 -20.44
CA GLN A 464 -10.69 11.08 -21.67
C GLN A 464 -10.86 9.64 -22.13
N ALA A 465 -11.85 9.42 -22.99
CA ALA A 465 -12.08 8.16 -23.66
C ALA A 465 -10.78 7.75 -24.37
N VAL A 466 -10.03 6.84 -23.73
CA VAL A 466 -8.89 6.19 -24.36
C VAL A 466 -9.48 5.38 -25.51
N LYS A 467 -9.30 5.87 -26.75
CA LYS A 467 -9.65 5.09 -27.93
C LYS A 467 -8.92 3.75 -27.85
N PRO A 468 -9.61 2.60 -27.94
CA PRO A 468 -8.95 1.31 -27.86
C PRO A 468 -8.17 1.06 -29.16
N THR A 469 -6.91 1.46 -29.19
CA THR A 469 -5.98 1.06 -30.26
C THR A 469 -5.33 -0.27 -29.89
N ARG A 470 -6.11 -1.36 -30.04
CA ARG A 470 -5.68 -2.71 -30.47
C ARG A 470 -6.77 -3.73 -30.07
N LYS A 471 -7.12 -4.63 -30.99
CA LYS A 471 -7.89 -5.86 -30.70
C LYS A 471 -7.25 -6.54 -29.47
N PRO A 472 -8.02 -7.10 -28.53
CA PRO A 472 -7.43 -7.87 -27.43
C PRO A 472 -6.77 -9.10 -28.05
N CYS A 473 -5.45 -9.03 -28.27
CA CYS A 473 -4.67 -10.23 -28.45
C CYS A 473 -4.73 -10.93 -27.10
N LEU A 474 -5.40 -12.07 -27.05
CA LEU A 474 -5.60 -12.86 -25.85
C LEU A 474 -4.22 -13.27 -25.31
N GLU A 475 -3.63 -12.50 -24.39
CA GLU A 475 -2.31 -12.77 -23.82
C GLU A 475 -2.46 -13.98 -22.88
N LEU A 476 -2.25 -15.18 -23.43
CA LEU A 476 -2.38 -16.42 -22.68
C LEU A 476 -1.32 -16.50 -21.59
N HIS A 477 -1.74 -16.88 -20.38
CA HIS A 477 -0.86 -17.09 -19.24
C HIS A 477 -0.79 -18.58 -18.89
N TRP A 478 0.25 -19.23 -19.40
CA TRP A 478 0.40 -20.69 -19.37
C TRP A 478 0.50 -21.31 -17.96
N LEU A 479 1.04 -20.59 -16.98
CA LEU A 479 1.14 -21.12 -15.61
C LEU A 479 -0.25 -21.23 -14.98
N GLU A 480 -1.07 -20.20 -15.15
CA GLU A 480 -2.45 -20.14 -14.69
C GLU A 480 -3.29 -21.22 -15.38
N LEU A 481 -3.13 -21.41 -16.70
CA LEU A 481 -3.79 -22.48 -17.46
C LEU A 481 -3.36 -23.89 -17.02
N GLY A 482 -2.08 -24.06 -16.67
CA GLY A 482 -1.56 -25.31 -16.13
C GLY A 482 -2.19 -25.66 -14.79
N VAL A 483 -2.27 -24.68 -13.87
CA VAL A 483 -2.97 -24.85 -12.59
C VAL A 483 -4.47 -25.08 -12.80
N ALA A 484 -5.11 -24.37 -13.73
CA ALA A 484 -6.52 -24.57 -14.06
C ALA A 484 -6.80 -26.02 -14.49
N THR A 485 -6.00 -26.54 -15.41
CA THR A 485 -6.10 -27.92 -15.91
C THR A 485 -5.88 -28.94 -14.80
N TYR A 486 -4.86 -28.74 -13.97
CA TYR A 486 -4.58 -29.60 -12.82
C TYR A 486 -5.77 -29.67 -11.84
N LEU A 487 -6.31 -28.51 -11.46
CA LEU A 487 -7.45 -28.42 -10.56
C LEU A 487 -8.72 -29.01 -11.17
N PHE A 488 -8.92 -28.86 -12.48
CA PHE A 488 -10.05 -29.45 -13.20
C PHE A 488 -10.00 -30.98 -13.14
N ILE A 489 -8.84 -31.57 -13.42
CA ILE A 489 -8.64 -33.02 -13.37
C ILE A 489 -8.88 -33.54 -11.94
N CYS A 490 -8.38 -32.85 -10.92
CA CYS A 490 -8.66 -33.20 -9.52
C CYS A 490 -10.16 -33.09 -9.19
N GLY A 491 -10.84 -32.05 -9.70
CA GLY A 491 -12.28 -31.88 -9.53
C GLY A 491 -13.10 -33.02 -10.15
N CYS A 492 -12.75 -33.43 -11.38
CA CYS A 492 -13.35 -34.59 -12.04
C CYS A 492 -13.14 -35.88 -11.25
N TYR A 493 -11.94 -36.07 -10.70
CA TYR A 493 -11.63 -37.23 -9.87
C TYR A 493 -12.45 -37.23 -8.57
N ASP A 494 -12.52 -36.10 -7.84
CA ASP A 494 -13.33 -36.00 -6.62
C ASP A 494 -14.83 -36.17 -6.90
N TYR A 495 -15.32 -35.70 -8.05
CA TYR A 495 -16.71 -35.91 -8.45
C TYR A 495 -17.03 -37.39 -8.68
N ALA A 496 -16.12 -38.13 -9.32
CA ALA A 496 -16.31 -39.54 -9.63
C ALA A 496 -16.06 -40.49 -8.43
N PHE A 497 -15.05 -40.19 -7.60
CA PHE A 497 -14.54 -41.11 -6.58
C PHE A 497 -14.45 -40.51 -5.17
N GLY A 498 -14.64 -39.19 -5.05
CA GLY A 498 -14.43 -38.45 -3.81
C GLY A 498 -15.54 -38.62 -2.78
N LYS A 499 -15.17 -38.55 -1.50
CA LYS A 499 -16.09 -38.68 -0.36
C LYS A 499 -16.49 -37.34 0.26
N ASN A 500 -15.66 -36.30 0.10
CA ASN A 500 -15.79 -35.03 0.82
C ASN A 500 -16.43 -33.90 -0.01
N ARG A 501 -16.77 -34.15 -1.28
CA ARG A 501 -17.40 -33.19 -2.21
C ARG A 501 -16.61 -31.88 -2.37
N TYR A 502 -15.28 -31.97 -2.35
CA TYR A 502 -14.40 -30.83 -2.63
C TYR A 502 -14.44 -30.39 -4.11
N PHE A 503 -15.00 -31.20 -5.01
CA PHE A 503 -15.15 -30.89 -6.43
C PHE A 503 -15.80 -29.53 -6.69
N ILE A 504 -16.74 -29.08 -5.84
CA ILE A 504 -17.38 -27.75 -6.00
C ILE A 504 -16.33 -26.64 -5.92
N PHE A 505 -15.51 -26.68 -4.86
CA PHE A 505 -14.42 -25.73 -4.68
C PHE A 505 -13.37 -25.85 -5.79
N LEU A 506 -12.99 -27.08 -6.16
CA LEU A 506 -11.98 -27.33 -7.19
C LEU A 506 -12.41 -26.83 -8.57
N PHE A 507 -13.67 -27.03 -8.97
CA PHE A 507 -14.20 -26.51 -10.23
C PHE A 507 -14.27 -24.98 -10.21
N MET A 508 -14.77 -24.37 -9.12
CA MET A 508 -14.79 -22.91 -9.01
C MET A 508 -13.38 -22.30 -9.09
N GLN A 509 -12.40 -22.93 -8.42
CA GLN A 509 -11.01 -22.49 -8.45
C GLN A 509 -10.39 -22.70 -9.84
N SER A 510 -10.65 -23.83 -10.50
CA SER A 510 -10.21 -24.10 -11.86
C SER A 510 -10.73 -23.06 -12.85
N ILE A 511 -12.02 -22.70 -12.77
CA ILE A 511 -12.64 -21.66 -13.60
C ILE A 511 -11.94 -20.31 -13.37
N ALA A 512 -11.68 -19.93 -12.12
CA ALA A 512 -10.99 -18.67 -11.81
C ALA A 512 -9.58 -18.61 -12.42
N PHE A 513 -8.80 -19.69 -12.29
CA PHE A 513 -7.47 -19.80 -12.93
C PHE A 513 -7.56 -19.81 -14.46
N PHE A 514 -8.58 -20.44 -15.04
CA PHE A 514 -8.80 -20.46 -16.48
C PHE A 514 -9.12 -19.07 -17.03
N VAL A 515 -10.04 -18.33 -16.38
CA VAL A 515 -10.41 -16.96 -16.75
C VAL A 515 -9.20 -16.02 -16.70
N ALA A 516 -8.40 -16.11 -15.62
CA ALA A 516 -7.15 -15.35 -15.51
C ALA A 516 -6.11 -15.80 -16.56
N GLY A 517 -6.00 -17.10 -16.80
CA GLY A 517 -5.09 -17.71 -17.78
C GLY A 517 -5.41 -17.35 -19.22
N CYS A 518 -6.68 -17.14 -19.55
CA CYS A 518 -7.12 -16.63 -20.84
C CYS A 518 -7.04 -15.10 -20.94
N GLY A 519 -6.57 -14.38 -19.92
CA GLY A 519 -6.42 -12.93 -19.97
C GLY A 519 -7.73 -12.14 -19.96
N TYR A 520 -8.83 -12.69 -19.43
CA TYR A 520 -10.13 -12.01 -19.32
C TYR A 520 -10.27 -11.10 -18.08
N VAL A 521 -9.19 -10.89 -17.32
CA VAL A 521 -9.19 -10.07 -16.10
C VAL A 521 -8.70 -8.66 -16.42
N GLY A 522 -9.44 -7.63 -16.00
CA GLY A 522 -9.05 -6.23 -16.19
C GLY A 522 -9.07 -5.74 -17.64
N THR A 523 -9.92 -6.33 -18.49
CA THR A 523 -10.03 -6.05 -19.93
C THR A 523 -11.15 -5.09 -20.30
N PHE A 524 -11.95 -4.63 -19.33
CA PHE A 524 -13.05 -3.69 -19.57
C PHE A 524 -12.67 -2.31 -19.05
N ILE A 525 -12.34 -1.41 -19.98
CA ILE A 525 -12.60 0.03 -19.80
C ILE A 525 -13.99 0.21 -20.42
N PRO A 526 -15.07 0.38 -19.65
CA PRO A 526 -16.38 0.61 -20.22
C PRO A 526 -16.36 1.90 -21.04
N ASN A 527 -16.65 1.80 -22.34
CA ASN A 527 -17.11 2.94 -23.11
C ASN A 527 -18.56 3.21 -22.70
N SER A 528 -18.77 4.12 -21.76
CA SER A 528 -20.10 4.69 -21.50
C SER A 528 -19.97 6.04 -20.81
#